data_AF-A0A855EYM8-F1
#
_entry.id   AF-A0A855EYM8-F1
#
_cell.length_a   1.000
_cell.length_b   1.000
_cell.length_c   1.000
_cell.angle_alpha   90.00
_cell.angle_beta   90.00
_cell.angle_gamma   90.00
#
_symmetry.space_group_name_H-M   'P 1'
#
loop_
_entity.id
_entity.type
_entity.pdbx_description
1 polymer ?
#
loop_
_entity_poly.entity_id
_entity_poly.type
_entity_poly.pdbx_seq_one_letter_code
_entity_poly.pdbx_strand_id
1 'polypeptide(L)'
;MSTKQGRVNNDQLVDMKFITADSGMGDKWFYRLMSEGRFPRPIKLGRLSRWLAKDYYAWKDAQISNSAEEFEKRQREAFKRAEAKRSKHQKHVVGVA
;
A
#
# COMPACT_ATOMS: atom_id res chain seq x y z
N MET A 1 5.39 19.42 11.16
CA MET A 1 6.77 18.91 11.32
C MET A 1 6.92 17.70 10.42
N SER A 2 7.69 17.81 9.33
CA SER A 2 7.83 16.73 8.33
C SER A 2 8.89 15.74 8.82
N THR A 3 8.49 14.58 9.30
CA THR A 3 9.42 13.49 9.62
C THR A 3 10.00 12.94 8.32
N LYS A 4 11.17 13.44 7.90
CA LYS A 4 12.03 12.67 7.00
C LYS A 4 12.50 11.44 7.80
N GLN A 5 11.73 10.35 7.78
CA GLN A 5 12.31 9.03 8.05
C GLN A 5 13.36 8.81 6.94
N GLY A 6 14.63 8.91 7.30
CA GLY A 6 15.73 8.79 6.36
C GLY A 6 15.77 7.39 5.78
N ARG A 7 15.27 7.23 4.54
CA ARG A 7 15.49 6.00 3.78
C ARG A 7 17.00 5.76 3.68
N VAL A 8 17.41 4.51 3.89
CA VAL A 8 18.80 4.12 3.58
C VAL A 8 19.02 4.27 2.07
N ASN A 9 20.28 4.37 1.64
CA ASN A 9 20.56 4.54 0.23
C ASN A 9 20.00 3.34 -0.56
N ASN A 10 19.34 3.62 -1.69
CA ASN A 10 18.70 2.66 -2.57
C ASN A 10 19.60 1.47 -2.99
N ASP A 11 20.91 1.69 -3.09
CA ASP A 11 21.89 0.67 -3.48
C ASP A 11 22.38 -0.19 -2.30
N GLN A 12 22.01 0.16 -1.07
CA GLN A 12 22.35 -0.62 0.12
C GLN A 12 21.52 -1.89 0.23
N LEU A 13 22.11 -2.90 0.88
CA LEU A 13 21.45 -4.15 1.21
C LEU A 13 20.88 -4.10 2.61
N VAL A 14 19.57 -4.36 2.73
CA VAL A 14 18.84 -4.46 4.00
C VAL A 14 18.58 -5.93 4.34
N ASP A 15 18.46 -6.25 5.63
CA ASP A 15 18.00 -7.57 6.09
C ASP A 15 16.54 -7.54 6.57
N MET A 16 16.05 -8.72 6.94
CA MET A 16 14.74 -8.89 7.53
C MET A 16 14.56 -8.04 8.80
N LYS A 17 15.58 -7.89 9.66
CA LYS A 17 15.45 -7.10 10.89
C LYS A 17 15.19 -5.63 10.58
N PHE A 18 15.90 -5.08 9.59
CA PHE A 18 15.64 -3.74 9.08
C PHE A 18 14.21 -3.62 8.55
N ILE A 19 13.78 -4.55 7.69
CA ILE A 19 12.45 -4.55 7.07
C ILE A 19 11.33 -4.59 8.12
N THR A 20 11.46 -5.44 9.14
CA THR A 20 10.47 -5.54 10.23
C THR A 20 10.45 -4.28 11.10
N ALA A 21 11.61 -3.67 11.36
CA ALA A 21 11.70 -2.42 12.10
C ALA A 21 11.08 -1.23 11.33
N ASP A 22 11.34 -1.14 10.02
CA ASP A 22 10.84 -0.06 9.16
C ASP A 22 9.33 -0.18 8.84
N SER A 23 8.81 -1.40 8.78
CA SER A 23 7.38 -1.65 8.50
C SER A 23 6.51 -1.80 9.74
N GLY A 24 7.10 -2.12 10.90
CA GLY A 24 6.36 -2.51 12.10
C GLY A 24 5.68 -3.88 12.01
N MET A 25 5.97 -4.68 10.98
CA MET A 25 5.35 -5.99 10.76
C MET A 25 6.32 -7.13 11.10
N GLY A 26 5.77 -8.29 11.47
CA GLY A 26 6.57 -9.47 11.82
C GLY A 26 7.21 -10.17 10.62
N ASP A 27 8.35 -10.82 10.85
CA ASP A 27 9.10 -11.59 9.85
C ASP A 27 8.27 -12.71 9.19
N LYS A 28 7.47 -13.46 9.96
CA LYS A 28 6.57 -14.51 9.47
C LYS A 28 5.63 -13.99 8.39
N TRP A 29 5.16 -12.75 8.54
CA TRP A 29 4.26 -12.13 7.57
C TRP A 29 4.97 -11.88 6.24
N PHE A 30 6.22 -11.39 6.27
CA PHE A 30 7.03 -11.23 5.06
C PHE A 30 7.37 -12.56 4.40
N TYR A 31 7.71 -13.60 5.18
CA TYR A 31 7.94 -14.93 4.61
C TYR A 31 6.71 -15.48 3.89
N ARG A 32 5.51 -15.24 4.44
CA ARG A 32 4.26 -15.57 3.75
C ARG A 32 4.07 -14.77 2.46
N LEU A 33 4.35 -13.47 2.46
CA LEU A 33 4.26 -12.68 1.22
C LEU A 33 5.28 -13.14 0.17
N MET A 34 6.48 -13.56 0.58
CA MET A 34 7.45 -14.14 -0.34
C MET A 34 6.94 -15.44 -0.96
N SER A 35 6.29 -16.33 -0.19
CA SER A 35 5.69 -17.55 -0.74
C SER A 35 4.51 -17.27 -1.67
N GLU A 36 3.78 -16.18 -1.42
CA GLU A 36 2.69 -15.70 -2.28
C GLU A 36 3.20 -14.93 -3.52
N GLY A 37 4.51 -14.70 -3.67
CA GLY A 37 5.08 -13.91 -4.76
C GLY A 37 4.78 -12.40 -4.67
N ARG A 38 4.32 -11.93 -3.51
CA ARG A 38 3.86 -10.55 -3.26
C ARG A 38 4.91 -9.66 -2.61
N PHE A 39 6.07 -10.21 -2.27
CA PHE A 39 7.22 -9.47 -1.73
C PHE A 39 8.48 -9.84 -2.52
N PRO A 40 9.44 -8.91 -2.72
CA PRO A 40 10.67 -9.21 -3.44
C PRO A 40 11.42 -10.40 -2.83
N ARG A 41 11.99 -11.26 -3.68
CA ARG A 41 12.82 -12.38 -3.21
C ARG A 41 14.18 -11.86 -2.72
N PRO A 42 14.76 -12.46 -1.67
CA PRO A 42 16.09 -12.06 -1.22
C PRO A 42 17.17 -12.44 -2.22
N ILE A 43 18.18 -11.59 -2.28
CA ILE A 43 19.51 -11.89 -2.80
C ILE A 43 20.21 -12.78 -1.77
N LYS A 44 20.69 -13.95 -2.22
CA LYS A 44 21.41 -14.91 -1.36
C LYS A 44 22.91 -14.63 -1.42
N LEU A 45 23.48 -14.30 -0.27
CA LEU A 45 24.92 -14.12 -0.07
C LEU A 45 25.39 -15.16 0.95
N GLY A 46 25.60 -16.39 0.47
CA GLY A 46 25.79 -17.57 1.33
C GLY A 46 24.55 -17.83 2.19
N ARG A 47 24.73 -17.85 3.52
CA ARG A 47 23.62 -18.00 4.48
C ARG A 47 22.81 -16.73 4.69
N LEU A 48 23.30 -15.59 4.20
CA LEU A 48 22.63 -14.30 4.38
C LEU A 48 21.57 -14.09 3.29
N SER A 49 20.39 -13.67 3.72
CA SER A 49 19.31 -13.20 2.84
C SER A 49 19.23 -11.69 2.96
N ARG A 50 19.41 -11.00 1.83
CA ARG A 50 19.44 -9.53 1.75
C ARG A 50 18.50 -9.03 0.66
N TRP A 51 18.09 -7.78 0.73
CA TRP A 51 17.30 -7.11 -0.29
C TRP A 51 17.94 -5.78 -0.65
N LEU A 52 17.87 -5.36 -1.91
CA LEU A 52 18.20 -3.98 -2.24
C LEU A 52 17.15 -3.07 -1.61
N ALA A 53 17.61 -2.01 -0.94
CA ALA A 53 16.73 -1.03 -0.33
C ALA A 53 15.73 -0.46 -1.33
N LYS A 54 16.17 -0.23 -2.58
CA LYS A 54 15.28 0.23 -3.66
C LYS A 54 14.10 -0.71 -3.92
N ASP A 55 14.32 -2.02 -3.91
CA ASP A 55 13.27 -3.01 -4.23
C ASP A 55 12.27 -3.09 -3.08
N TYR A 56 12.77 -3.04 -1.84
CA TYR A 56 11.94 -2.95 -0.66
C TYR A 56 11.09 -1.67 -0.65
N TYR A 57 11.70 -0.52 -0.94
CA TYR A 57 10.99 0.76 -0.97
C TYR A 57 9.98 0.83 -2.11
N ALA A 58 10.31 0.33 -3.30
CA ALA A 58 9.37 0.25 -4.40
C ALA A 58 8.14 -0.59 -4.03
N TRP A 59 8.34 -1.74 -3.37
CA TRP A 59 7.24 -2.54 -2.86
C TRP A 59 6.40 -1.78 -1.82
N LYS A 60 7.04 -1.10 -0.86
CA LYS A 60 6.36 -0.32 0.19
C LYS A 60 5.54 0.81 -0.40
N ASP A 61 6.11 1.55 -1.34
CA ASP A 61 5.45 2.67 -2.03
C ASP A 61 4.24 2.19 -2.84
N ALA A 62 4.33 1.02 -3.47
CA ALA A 62 3.20 0.40 -4.16
C ALA A 62 2.04 0.06 -3.19
N GLN A 63 2.33 -0.40 -1.96
CA GLN A 63 1.28 -0.64 -0.96
C GLN A 63 0.59 0.66 -0.53
N ILE A 64 1.35 1.75 -0.40
CA ILE A 64 0.83 3.07 -0.04
C ILE A 64 -0.06 3.61 -1.18
N SER A 65 0.41 3.53 -2.43
CA SER A 65 -0.37 3.96 -3.60
C SER A 65 -1.67 3.18 -3.73
N ASN A 66 -1.61 1.84 -3.66
CA ASN A 66 -2.78 0.98 -3.77
C ASN A 66 -3.81 1.28 -2.67
N SER A 67 -3.35 1.56 -1.44
CA SER A 67 -4.24 1.97 -0.34
C SER A 67 -4.94 3.30 -0.63
N ALA A 68 -4.21 4.28 -1.15
CA ALA A 68 -4.75 5.60 -1.50
C ALA A 68 -5.77 5.50 -2.64
N GLU A 69 -5.43 4.78 -3.72
CA GLU A 69 -6.30 4.56 -4.88
C GLU A 69 -7.62 3.86 -4.47
N GLU A 70 -7.54 2.83 -3.64
CA GLU A 70 -8.72 2.12 -3.12
C GLU A 70 -9.61 3.04 -2.27
N PHE A 71 -9.01 3.94 -1.48
CA PHE A 71 -9.77 4.92 -0.71
C PHE A 71 -10.51 5.91 -1.63
N GLU A 72 -9.81 6.49 -2.61
CA GLU A 72 -10.40 7.43 -3.57
C GLU A 72 -11.54 6.81 -4.36
N LYS A 73 -11.37 5.56 -4.79
CA LYS A 73 -12.41 4.81 -5.50
C LYS A 73 -13.67 4.67 -4.63
N ARG A 74 -13.52 4.30 -3.36
CA ARG A 74 -14.64 4.22 -2.41
C ARG A 74 -15.34 5.56 -2.22
N GLN A 75 -14.59 6.66 -2.11
CA GLN A 75 -15.17 8.01 -2.00
C GLN A 75 -15.96 8.39 -3.26
N ARG A 76 -15.41 8.12 -4.45
CA ARG A 76 -16.09 8.39 -5.72
C ARG A 76 -17.39 7.60 -5.85
N GLU A 77 -17.38 6.32 -5.49
CA GLU A 77 -18.57 5.47 -5.50
C GLU A 77 -19.62 5.95 -4.49
N ALA A 78 -19.20 6.35 -3.28
CA ALA A 78 -20.10 6.91 -2.28
C ALA A 78 -20.76 8.21 -2.75
N PHE A 79 -19.98 9.11 -3.36
CA PHE A 79 -20.49 10.37 -3.92
C PHE A 79 -21.52 10.11 -5.04
N LYS A 80 -21.20 9.23 -5.99
CA LYS A 80 -22.14 8.83 -7.06
C LYS A 80 -23.45 8.27 -6.50
N ARG A 81 -23.38 7.45 -5.45
CA ARG A 81 -24.57 6.90 -4.78
C ARG A 81 -25.40 7.99 -4.10
N ALA A 82 -24.77 8.96 -3.44
CA ALA A 82 -25.46 10.08 -2.81
C ALA A 82 -26.15 10.98 -3.85
N GLU A 83 -25.47 11.27 -4.95
CA GLU A 83 -26.01 12.04 -6.07
C GLU A 83 -27.21 11.33 -6.73
N ALA A 84 -27.09 10.02 -6.99
CA ALA A 84 -28.18 9.22 -7.54
C ALA A 84 -29.42 9.23 -6.63
N LYS A 85 -29.22 9.13 -5.30
CA LYS A 85 -30.31 9.26 -4.32
C LYS A 85 -30.94 10.66 -4.37
N ARG A 86 -30.14 11.72 -4.45
CA ARG A 86 -30.63 13.11 -4.55
C ARG A 86 -31.41 13.33 -5.84
N SER A 87 -30.93 12.86 -6.98
CA SER A 87 -31.64 12.96 -8.27
C SER A 87 -32.96 12.19 -8.24
N LYS A 88 -32.99 10.97 -7.65
CA LYS A 88 -34.23 10.21 -7.45
C LYS A 88 -35.22 10.95 -6.55
N HIS A 89 -34.75 11.51 -5.44
CA HIS A 89 -35.59 12.30 -4.53
C HIS A 89 -36.13 13.56 -5.23
N GLN A 90 -35.30 14.30 -5.97
CA GLN A 90 -35.73 15.47 -6.72
C GLN A 90 -36.74 15.13 -7.82
N LYS A 91 -36.57 14.02 -8.55
CA LYS A 91 -37.57 13.56 -9.52
C LYS A 91 -38.91 13.22 -8.86
N HIS A 92 -38.89 12.63 -7.67
CA HIS A 92 -40.10 12.34 -6.90
C HIS A 92 -40.76 13.60 -6.31
N VAL A 93 -39.99 14.64 -6.01
CA VAL A 93 -40.52 15.91 -5.48
C VAL A 93 -41.01 16.85 -6.59
N VAL A 94 -40.45 16.75 -7.81
CA VAL A 94 -40.68 17.72 -8.90
C VAL A 94 -41.52 17.18 -10.08
N GLY A 95 -41.83 15.87 -10.16
CA GLY A 95 -43.04 15.43 -10.87
C GLY A 95 -44.22 15.62 -9.91
N VAL A 96 -45.23 16.48 -10.11
CA VAL A 96 -46.05 16.78 -11.30
C VAL A 96 -46.63 15.50 -11.92
N ALA A 97 -47.48 14.84 -11.14
CA ALA A 97 -48.92 14.61 -11.41
C ALA A 97 -49.55 14.10 -10.11
#